data_AF-A0A645EAQ8-F1
#
_entry.id   AF-A0A645EAQ8-F1
#
_cell.length_a   1.000
_cell.length_b   1.000
_cell.length_c   1.000
_cell.angle_alpha   90.00
_cell.angle_beta   90.00
_cell.angle_gamma   90.00
#
_symmetry.space_group_name_H-M   'P 1'
#
loop_
_entity.id
_entity.type
_entity.pdbx_description
1 polymer ?
#
loop_
_entity_poly.entity_id
_entity_poly.type
_entity_poly.pdbx_seq_one_letter_code
_entity_poly.pdbx_strand_id
1 'polypeptide(L)'
;MALVHDLVEIYAGDTFAYDDAGNLSKAEREKASADRLFALLPDDQAADFRAQWEEFDEMKTPDALYASAIDRLQPFINNYMTDGYTWALHGVEASKVYRRMEPVKTAIPALWSFVEYVINNSIKKGYMVGK
;
A
#
# COMPACT_ATOMS: atom_id res chain seq x y z
N MET A 1 -3.97 12.79 5.39
CA MET A 1 -3.28 11.76 4.60
C MET A 1 -3.89 10.36 4.74
N ALA A 2 -3.70 9.62 5.84
CA ALA A 2 -4.15 8.22 5.94
C ALA A 2 -5.68 8.03 5.78
N LEU A 3 -6.50 9.01 6.16
CA LEU A 3 -7.96 8.96 5.92
C LEU A 3 -8.36 9.33 4.48
N VAL A 4 -7.43 9.88 3.70
CA VAL A 4 -7.68 10.48 2.37
C VAL A 4 -7.08 9.63 1.25
N HIS A 5 -5.99 8.91 1.51
CA HIS A 5 -5.17 8.29 0.46
C HIS A 5 -5.93 7.39 -0.52
N ASP A 6 -6.88 6.59 -0.04
CA ASP A 6 -7.70 5.69 -0.89
C ASP A 6 -9.02 6.30 -1.36
N LEU A 7 -9.32 7.57 -1.07
CA LEU A 7 -10.57 8.20 -1.52
C LEU A 7 -10.68 8.20 -3.05
N VAL A 8 -9.56 8.31 -3.75
CA VAL A 8 -9.50 8.24 -5.22
C VAL A 8 -9.93 6.88 -5.77
N GLU A 9 -9.96 5.82 -4.95
CA GLU A 9 -10.44 4.50 -5.39
C GLU A 9 -11.94 4.46 -5.64
N ILE A 10 -12.71 5.47 -5.18
CA ILE A 10 -14.16 5.59 -5.46
C ILE A 10 -14.46 5.54 -6.96
N TYR A 11 -13.65 6.21 -7.79
CA TYR A 11 -13.79 6.17 -9.26
C TYR A 11 -12.68 5.39 -9.95
N ALA A 12 -11.48 5.32 -9.37
CA ALA A 12 -10.38 4.56 -9.98
C ALA A 12 -10.59 3.04 -9.84
N GLY A 13 -11.20 2.59 -8.75
CA GLY A 13 -11.22 1.20 -8.30
C GLY A 13 -9.90 0.77 -7.67
N ASP A 14 -9.98 -0.13 -6.68
CA ASP A 14 -8.81 -0.74 -6.03
C ASP A 14 -7.93 -1.47 -7.06
N THR A 15 -6.62 -1.36 -6.87
CA THR A 15 -5.61 -2.06 -7.67
C THR A 15 -4.76 -2.92 -6.76
N PHE A 16 -4.93 -4.24 -6.90
CA PHE A 16 -4.19 -5.19 -6.09
C PHE A 16 -2.67 -4.94 -6.14
N ALA A 17 -2.04 -4.82 -4.98
CA ALA A 17 -0.66 -4.38 -4.85
C ALA A 17 0.38 -5.26 -5.58
N TYR A 18 0.04 -6.51 -5.91
CA TYR A 18 0.91 -7.45 -6.63
C TYR A 18 0.50 -7.72 -8.09
N ASP A 19 -0.54 -7.03 -8.60
CA ASP A 19 -0.99 -7.12 -9.99
C ASP A 19 -0.18 -6.20 -10.91
N ASP A 20 0.83 -6.76 -11.56
CA ASP A 20 1.74 -6.00 -12.43
C ASP A 20 1.00 -5.32 -13.60
N ALA A 21 -0.08 -5.92 -14.13
CA ALA A 21 -0.83 -5.37 -15.25
C ALA A 21 -1.78 -4.25 -14.81
N GLY A 22 -2.51 -4.45 -13.70
CA GLY A 22 -3.39 -3.45 -13.11
C GLY A 22 -2.66 -2.17 -12.70
N ASN A 23 -1.41 -2.31 -12.24
CA ASN A 23 -0.57 -1.19 -11.83
C ASN A 23 -0.10 -0.30 -13.00
N LEU A 24 -0.08 -0.78 -14.25
CA LEU A 24 0.35 0.02 -15.41
C LEU A 24 -0.55 1.25 -15.65
N SER A 25 -1.85 1.13 -15.40
CA SER A 25 -2.83 2.20 -15.61
C SER A 25 -3.24 2.91 -14.31
N LYS A 26 -2.70 2.46 -13.16
CA LYS A 26 -3.15 2.90 -11.83
C LYS A 26 -3.02 4.41 -11.67
N ALA A 27 -1.84 4.97 -11.92
CA ALA A 27 -1.57 6.39 -11.75
C ALA A 27 -2.49 7.29 -12.60
N GLU A 28 -2.77 6.89 -13.85
CA GLU A 28 -3.66 7.64 -14.73
C GLU A 28 -5.11 7.61 -14.22
N ARG A 29 -5.59 6.43 -13.78
CA ARG A 29 -6.94 6.28 -13.22
C ARG A 29 -7.11 7.05 -11.92
N GLU A 30 -6.15 6.96 -11.01
CA GLU A 30 -6.20 7.66 -9.72
C GLU A 30 -6.13 9.17 -9.90
N LYS A 31 -5.30 9.68 -10.81
CA LYS A 31 -5.26 11.11 -11.13
C LYS A 31 -6.60 11.61 -11.67
N ALA A 32 -7.20 10.90 -12.63
CA ALA A 32 -8.51 11.26 -13.17
C ALA A 32 -9.61 11.20 -12.11
N SER A 33 -9.51 10.25 -11.17
CA SER A 33 -10.40 10.16 -10.02
C SER A 33 -10.20 11.33 -9.06
N ALA A 34 -8.97 11.69 -8.73
CA ALA A 34 -8.64 12.84 -7.88
C ALA A 34 -9.16 14.16 -8.46
N ASP A 35 -8.99 14.36 -9.77
CA ASP A 35 -9.49 15.54 -10.50
C ASP A 35 -11.02 15.65 -10.38
N ARG A 36 -11.73 14.52 -10.48
CA ARG A 36 -13.18 14.47 -10.37
C ARG A 36 -13.68 14.58 -8.92
N LEU A 37 -13.04 13.88 -8.00
CA LEU A 37 -13.52 13.69 -6.64
C LEU A 37 -13.32 14.96 -5.80
N PHE A 38 -12.13 15.55 -5.84
CA PHE A 38 -11.84 16.71 -5.01
C PHE A 38 -12.49 17.99 -5.53
N ALA A 39 -12.85 18.05 -6.82
CA ALA A 39 -13.67 19.13 -7.38
C ALA A 39 -15.10 19.21 -6.81
N LEU A 40 -15.53 18.22 -6.00
CA LEU A 40 -16.82 18.24 -5.30
C LEU A 40 -16.77 19.04 -3.98
N LEU A 41 -15.58 19.33 -3.47
CA LEU A 41 -15.37 20.03 -2.21
C LEU A 41 -15.30 21.55 -2.42
N PRO A 42 -15.54 22.36 -1.38
CA PRO A 42 -15.15 23.78 -1.37
C PRO A 42 -13.66 23.96 -1.72
N ASP A 43 -13.32 25.07 -2.38
CA ASP A 43 -11.98 25.29 -2.96
C ASP A 43 -10.82 25.10 -1.97
N ASP A 44 -10.98 25.54 -0.72
CA ASP A 44 -9.98 25.40 0.34
C ASP A 44 -9.78 23.93 0.73
N GLN A 45 -10.87 23.17 0.88
CA GLN A 45 -10.84 21.75 1.20
C GLN A 45 -10.35 20.89 0.02
N ALA A 46 -10.75 21.25 -1.20
CA ALA A 46 -10.31 20.57 -2.42
C ALA A 46 -8.79 20.64 -2.55
N ALA A 47 -8.21 21.83 -2.34
CA ALA A 47 -6.77 22.03 -2.38
C ALA A 47 -6.03 21.24 -1.30
N ASP A 48 -6.51 21.27 -0.05
CA ASP A 48 -5.89 20.54 1.06
C ASP A 48 -5.95 19.02 0.86
N PHE A 49 -7.11 18.46 0.51
CA PHE A 49 -7.27 17.01 0.30
C PHE A 49 -6.45 16.52 -0.89
N ARG A 50 -6.41 17.31 -1.98
CA ARG A 50 -5.58 16.99 -3.14
C ARG A 50 -4.11 16.97 -2.76
N ALA A 51 -3.62 17.98 -2.05
CA ALA A 51 -2.23 18.05 -1.60
C ALA A 51 -1.88 16.87 -0.68
N GLN A 52 -2.76 16.50 0.25
CA GLN A 52 -2.57 15.36 1.15
C GLN A 52 -2.49 14.02 0.40
N TRP A 53 -3.28 13.84 -0.67
CA TRP A 53 -3.23 12.65 -1.51
C TRP A 53 -1.95 12.63 -2.37
N GLU A 54 -1.60 13.73 -3.03
CA GLU A 54 -0.36 13.83 -3.84
C GLU A 54 0.89 13.63 -2.97
N GLU A 55 0.92 14.18 -1.76
CA GLU A 55 2.02 13.99 -0.81
C GLU A 55 2.19 12.50 -0.43
N PHE A 56 1.08 11.79 -0.21
CA PHE A 56 1.11 10.34 0.07
C PHE A 56 1.67 9.55 -1.11
N ASP A 57 1.20 9.83 -2.33
CA ASP A 57 1.61 9.13 -3.55
C ASP A 57 3.10 9.34 -3.86
N GLU A 58 3.61 10.56 -3.64
CA GLU A 58 5.02 10.86 -3.84
C GLU A 58 5.96 10.14 -2.87
N MET A 59 5.49 9.82 -1.65
CA MET A 59 6.27 9.12 -0.61
C MET A 59 7.64 9.76 -0.28
N LYS A 60 7.73 11.11 -0.29
CA LYS A 60 9.00 11.82 -0.03
C LYS A 60 9.11 12.40 1.37
N THR A 61 8.01 12.83 1.97
CA THR A 61 7.99 13.47 3.29
C THR A 61 8.01 12.42 4.40
N PRO A 62 8.45 12.76 5.63
CA PRO A 62 8.38 11.84 6.77
C PRO A 62 6.96 11.31 7.02
N ASP A 63 5.94 12.16 6.91
CA ASP A 63 4.54 11.80 7.13
C ASP A 63 4.04 10.84 6.04
N ALA A 64 4.37 11.09 4.77
CA ALA A 64 4.05 10.20 3.67
C ALA A 64 4.73 8.84 3.79
N LEU A 65 6.01 8.81 4.13
CA LEU A 65 6.74 7.57 4.36
C LEU A 65 6.14 6.76 5.51
N TYR A 66 5.76 7.43 6.61
CA TYR A 66 5.14 6.78 7.75
C TYR A 66 3.75 6.24 7.41
N ALA A 67 2.88 7.04 6.80
CA ALA A 67 1.54 6.61 6.39
C ALA A 67 1.61 5.42 5.41
N SER A 68 2.50 5.52 4.43
CA SER A 68 2.75 4.47 3.43
C SER A 68 3.27 3.17 4.04
N ALA A 69 4.11 3.25 5.09
CA ALA A 69 4.58 2.09 5.84
C ALA A 69 3.47 1.44 6.67
N ILE A 70 2.61 2.23 7.32
CA ILE A 70 1.45 1.71 8.07
C ILE A 70 0.44 1.06 7.13
N ASP A 71 0.13 1.68 5.99
CA ASP A 71 -0.71 1.12 4.93
C ASP A 71 -0.22 -0.27 4.51
N ARG A 72 1.09 -0.45 4.32
CA ARG A 72 1.69 -1.75 3.96
C ARG A 72 1.65 -2.78 5.08
N LEU A 73 1.84 -2.36 6.33
CA LEU A 73 1.89 -3.24 7.49
C LEU A 73 0.54 -3.90 7.77
N GLN A 74 -0.57 -3.19 7.58
CA GLN A 74 -1.90 -3.71 7.90
C GLN A 74 -2.27 -4.99 7.10
N PRO A 75 -2.23 -5.02 5.75
CA PRO A 75 -2.53 -6.21 4.98
C PRO A 75 -1.46 -7.28 5.12
N PHE A 76 -0.21 -6.89 5.43
CA PHE A 76 0.87 -7.82 5.73
C PHE A 76 0.59 -8.63 7.01
N ILE A 77 0.20 -7.95 8.09
CA ILE A 77 -0.21 -8.60 9.35
C ILE A 77 -1.46 -9.45 9.11
N ASN A 78 -2.46 -8.93 8.38
CA ASN A 78 -3.67 -9.69 8.09
C ASN A 78 -3.38 -11.00 7.36
N ASN A 79 -2.51 -10.97 6.34
CA ASN A 79 -2.11 -12.18 5.66
C ASN A 79 -1.45 -13.18 6.61
N TYR A 80 -0.54 -12.73 7.49
CA TYR A 80 0.08 -13.63 8.46
C TYR A 80 -0.94 -14.24 9.44
N MET A 81 -1.91 -13.45 9.89
CA MET A 81 -2.98 -13.88 10.81
C MET A 81 -4.04 -14.76 10.16
N THR A 82 -4.07 -14.81 8.83
CA THR A 82 -5.02 -15.61 8.02
C THR A 82 -4.31 -16.74 7.29
N ASP A 83 -3.20 -17.23 7.83
CA ASP A 83 -2.41 -18.34 7.28
C ASP A 83 -2.00 -18.13 5.81
N GLY A 84 -1.77 -16.87 5.43
CA GLY A 84 -1.37 -16.46 4.08
C GLY A 84 -2.49 -16.45 3.06
N TYR A 85 -3.76 -16.35 3.45
CA TYR A 85 -4.92 -16.48 2.55
C TYR A 85 -4.76 -15.74 1.21
N THR A 86 -4.54 -14.42 1.23
CA THR A 86 -4.42 -13.63 -0.01
C THR A 86 -3.12 -13.92 -0.76
N TRP A 87 -2.01 -14.12 -0.04
CA TRP A 87 -0.75 -14.52 -0.66
C TRP A 87 -0.86 -15.85 -1.40
N ALA A 88 -1.46 -16.87 -0.79
CA ALA A 88 -1.64 -18.19 -1.37
C ALA A 88 -2.63 -18.16 -2.55
N LEU A 89 -3.77 -17.45 -2.38
CA LEU A 89 -4.79 -17.31 -3.42
C LEU A 89 -4.22 -16.72 -4.72
N HIS A 90 -3.30 -15.76 -4.61
CA HIS A 90 -2.69 -15.08 -5.76
C HIS A 90 -1.28 -15.55 -6.10
N GLY A 91 -0.77 -16.60 -5.43
CA GLY A 91 0.58 -17.13 -5.66
C GLY A 91 1.69 -16.09 -5.47
N VAL A 92 1.55 -15.20 -4.48
CA VAL A 92 2.50 -14.11 -4.21
C VAL A 92 3.82 -14.67 -3.71
N GLU A 93 4.92 -14.27 -4.37
CA GLU A 93 6.28 -14.66 -4.00
C GLU A 93 6.85 -13.79 -2.88
N ALA A 94 7.68 -14.38 -2.03
CA ALA A 94 8.36 -13.67 -0.94
C ALA A 94 9.15 -12.44 -1.41
N SER A 95 9.81 -12.53 -2.58
CA SER A 95 10.51 -11.40 -3.19
C SER A 95 9.60 -10.19 -3.47
N LYS A 96 8.34 -10.41 -3.88
CA LYS A 96 7.34 -9.34 -4.07
C LYS A 96 6.92 -8.74 -2.73
N VAL A 97 6.74 -9.57 -1.69
CA VAL A 97 6.40 -9.10 -0.34
C VAL A 97 7.53 -8.28 0.27
N TYR A 98 8.79 -8.72 0.17
CA TYR A 98 9.94 -7.96 0.64
C TYR A 98 10.01 -6.56 0.00
N ARG A 99 9.88 -6.48 -1.33
CA ARG A 99 9.89 -5.19 -2.06
C ARG A 99 8.74 -4.27 -1.61
N ARG A 100 7.53 -4.81 -1.46
CA ARG A 100 6.37 -4.03 -0.98
C ARG A 100 6.61 -3.48 0.43
N MET A 101 7.34 -4.20 1.28
CA MET A 101 7.61 -3.80 2.67
C MET A 101 8.82 -2.86 2.86
N GLU A 102 9.60 -2.57 1.81
CA GLU A 102 10.80 -1.72 1.89
C GLU A 102 10.59 -0.38 2.63
N PRO A 103 9.47 0.35 2.44
CA PRO A 103 9.25 1.62 3.14
C PRO A 103 9.27 1.50 4.68
N VAL A 104 8.89 0.34 5.23
CA VAL A 104 8.94 0.09 6.68
C VAL A 104 10.37 0.15 7.21
N LYS A 105 11.36 -0.27 6.41
CA LYS A 105 12.77 -0.26 6.80
C LYS A 105 13.27 1.15 7.11
N THR A 106 12.79 2.14 6.36
CA THR A 106 13.19 3.55 6.53
C THR A 106 12.27 4.27 7.51
N ALA A 107 10.95 4.11 7.37
CA ALA A 107 9.97 4.86 8.14
C ALA A 107 9.80 4.35 9.58
N ILE A 108 9.92 3.03 9.79
CA ILE A 108 9.70 2.37 11.08
C ILE A 108 10.75 1.25 11.27
N PRO A 109 12.06 1.58 11.32
CA PRO A 109 13.15 0.59 11.34
C PRO A 109 13.03 -0.42 12.49
N ALA A 110 12.44 -0.01 13.61
CA ALA A 110 12.19 -0.88 14.76
C ALA A 110 11.29 -2.09 14.44
N LEU A 111 10.47 -2.03 13.40
CA LEU A 111 9.60 -3.12 12.96
C LEU A 111 10.21 -3.99 11.85
N TRP A 112 11.39 -3.66 11.33
CA TRP A 112 11.97 -4.43 10.22
C TRP A 112 12.24 -5.89 10.59
N SER A 113 12.74 -6.15 11.80
CA SER A 113 12.95 -7.52 12.30
C SER A 113 11.65 -8.32 12.39
N PHE A 114 10.52 -7.66 12.67
CA PHE A 114 9.21 -8.29 12.64
C PHE A 114 8.77 -8.66 11.21
N VAL A 115 9.03 -7.79 10.23
CA VAL A 115 8.78 -8.09 8.82
C VAL A 115 9.59 -9.31 8.36
N GLU A 116 10.89 -9.34 8.66
CA GLU A 116 11.76 -10.48 8.34
C GLU A 116 11.28 -11.77 9.01
N TYR A 117 10.87 -11.67 10.28
CA TYR A 117 10.31 -12.81 11.01
C TYR A 117 9.06 -13.35 10.31
N VAL A 118 8.09 -12.49 9.99
CA VAL A 118 6.81 -12.90 9.39
C VAL A 118 7.04 -13.54 8.02
N ILE A 119 7.87 -12.96 7.15
CA ILE A 119 8.12 -13.53 5.81
C ILE A 119 8.79 -14.90 5.95
N ASN A 120 9.86 -15.00 6.74
CA ASN A 120 10.59 -16.26 6.92
C ASN A 120 9.73 -17.34 7.59
N ASN A 121 8.88 -16.96 8.56
CA ASN A 121 7.96 -17.88 9.22
C ASN A 121 6.84 -18.33 8.27
N SER A 122 6.31 -17.43 7.45
CA SER A 122 5.28 -17.73 6.44
C SER A 122 5.79 -18.75 5.41
N ILE A 123 7.03 -18.61 4.95
CA ILE A 123 7.66 -19.61 4.07
C ILE A 123 7.76 -20.97 4.76
N LYS A 124 8.26 -21.01 6.01
CA LYS A 124 8.39 -22.27 6.77
C LYS A 124 7.06 -22.98 6.99
N LYS A 125 5.98 -22.21 7.18
CA LYS A 125 4.62 -22.73 7.38
C LYS A 125 3.90 -23.06 6.07
N GLY A 126 4.47 -22.70 4.92
CA GLY A 126 3.86 -22.92 3.60
C GLY A 126 2.76 -21.91 3.23
N TYR A 127 2.67 -20.78 3.95
CA TYR A 127 1.71 -19.70 3.68
C TYR A 127 2.09 -18.87 2.43
N MET A 128 3.35 -18.94 2.04
CA MET A 128 3.94 -18.15 0.96
C MET A 128 5.00 -18.96 0.23
N VAL A 129 5.12 -18.75 -1.08
CA VAL A 129 6.13 -19.42 -1.90
C VAL A 129 7.50 -18.81 -1.60
N GLY A 130 8.44 -19.66 -1.16
CA GLY A 130 9.85 -19.29 -1.01
C GLY A 130 10.53 -19.25 -2.38
N LYS A 131 10.52 -18.09 -3.04
CA LYS A 131 11.40 -17.76 -4.16
C LYS A 131 11.94 -16.35 -3.97
#